data_AF-A0A7Y3C3I9-F1
#
_entry.id   AF-A0A7Y3C3I9-F1
#
_cell.length_a   1.000
_cell.length_b   1.000
_cell.length_c   1.000
_cell.angle_alpha   90.00
_cell.angle_beta   90.00
_cell.angle_gamma   90.00
#
_symmetry.space_group_name_H-M   'P 1'
#
loop_
_entity.id
_entity.type
_entity.pdbx_description
1 polymer ?
#
loop_
_entity_poly.entity_id
_entity_poly.type
_entity_poly.pdbx_seq_one_letter_code
_entity_poly.pdbx_strand_id
1 'polypeptide(L)' 'LYPALHRMEAKGWLASEWQRSDRGRRARFYRITEEGRRELAVRRVRWEGSVWAVDRILDAGE' A
#
# COMPACT_ATOMS: atom_id res chain seq x y z
N LEU A 1 9.94 2.71 -4.47
CA LEU A 1 8.70 3.31 -3.89
C LEU A 1 7.86 4.05 -4.95
N TYR A 2 8.41 5.08 -5.61
CA TYR A 2 7.68 5.88 -6.61
C TYR A 2 6.95 5.10 -7.72
N PRO A 3 7.54 4.05 -8.36
CA PRO A 3 6.81 3.28 -9.37
C PRO A 3 5.59 2.55 -8.81
N ALA A 4 5.64 2.10 -7.56
CA ALA A 4 4.49 1.48 -6.91
C ALA A 4 3.40 2.51 -6.61
N LEU A 5 3.77 3.69 -6.10
CA LEU A 5 2.84 4.79 -5.84
C LEU A 5 2.15 5.24 -7.14
N HIS A 6 2.88 5.40 -8.24
CA HIS A 6 2.30 5.75 -9.54
C HIS A 6 1.33 4.69 -10.05
N ARG A 7 1.64 3.40 -9.88
CA ARG A 7 0.69 2.32 -10.25
C ARG A 7 -0.56 2.34 -9.38
N MET A 8 -0.43 2.64 -8.09
CA MET A 8 -1.57 2.73 -7.19
C MET A 8 -2.42 3.97 -7.49
N GLU A 9 -1.81 5.09 -7.85
CA GLU A 9 -2.49 6.29 -8.33
C GLU A 9 -3.22 6.05 -9.66
N ALA A 10 -2.57 5.41 -10.63
CA ALA A 10 -3.18 5.06 -11.93
C ALA A 10 -4.38 4.11 -11.78
N LYS A 11 -4.42 3.32 -10.70
CA LYS A 11 -5.55 2.44 -10.36
C LYS A 11 -6.64 3.14 -9.53
N GLY A 12 -6.47 4.42 -9.23
CA GLY A 12 -7.39 5.19 -8.39
C GLY A 12 -7.34 4.82 -6.90
N TRP A 13 -6.34 4.07 -6.44
CA TRP A 13 -6.22 3.67 -5.03
C TRP A 13 -5.56 4.74 -4.16
N LEU A 14 -4.81 5.64 -4.78
CA LEU A 14 -4.19 6.79 -4.12
C LEU A 14 -4.59 8.06 -4.87
N ALA A 15 -4.94 9.09 -4.11
CA ALA A 15 -4.97 10.46 -4.58
C ALA A 15 -3.66 11.15 -4.22
N SER A 16 -3.20 12.09 -5.05
CA SER A 16 -2.01 12.88 -4.73
C SER A 16 -2.24 14.37 -4.85
N GLU A 17 -1.60 15.12 -3.96
CA GLU A 17 -1.69 16.57 -3.89
C GLU A 17 -0.30 17.16 -3.69
N TRP A 18 0.01 18.22 -4.43
CA TRP A 18 1.21 19.01 -4.18
C TRP A 18 0.96 19.97 -3.04
N GLN A 19 1.68 19.81 -1.94
CA GLN A 19 1.61 20.73 -0.81
C GLN A 19 3.00 21.28 -0.50
N ARG A 20 3.05 22.47 0.09
CA ARG A 20 4.29 23.02 0.63
C ARG A 20 4.58 22.30 1.94
N SER A 21 5.72 21.63 2.01
CA SER A 21 6.24 21.12 3.29
C SER A 21 6.67 22.28 4.18
N ASP A 22 6.73 22.05 5.49
CA ASP A 22 7.16 23.06 6.49
C ASP A 22 8.54 23.69 6.20
N ARG A 23 9.37 23.00 5.42
CA ARG A 23 10.68 23.50 4.96
C ARG A 23 10.63 24.29 3.65
N GLY A 24 9.45 24.73 3.20
CA GLY A 24 9.24 25.53 1.99
C GLY A 24 9.37 24.77 0.67
N ARG A 25 9.71 23.47 0.69
CA ARG A 25 9.82 22.64 -0.53
C ARG A 25 8.45 22.06 -0.90
N ARG A 26 8.13 22.04 -2.20
CA ARG A 26 6.97 21.31 -2.72
C ARG A 26 7.20 19.81 -2.55
N ALA A 27 6.28 19.14 -1.85
CA ALA A 27 6.25 17.69 -1.73
C ALA A 27 4.90 17.18 -2.24
N ARG A 28 4.92 15.98 -2.82
CA ARG A 28 3.70 15.29 -3.27
C ARG A 28 3.22 14.41 -2.12
N PHE A 29 2.08 14.76 -1.55
CA PHE A 29 1.42 13.99 -0.50
C PHE A 29 0.43 13.04 -1.14
N TYR A 30 0.37 11.81 -0.62
CA TYR A 30 -0.53 10.78 -1.11
C TYR A 30 -1.54 10.44 -0.02
N ARG A 31 -2.80 10.29 -0.40
CA ARG A 31 -3.90 9.85 0.47
C ARG A 31 -4.52 8.60 -0.13
N ILE A 32 -4.84 7.62 0.70
CA ILE A 32 -5.60 6.46 0.25
C ILE A 32 -7.05 6.88 -0.05
N THR A 33 -7.55 6.49 -1.22
CA THR A 33 -8.94 6.74 -1.62
C THR A 33 -9.87 5.70 -0.98
N GLU A 34 -11.18 5.89 -1.16
CA GLU A 34 -12.15 4.90 -0.71
C GLU A 34 -12.03 3.59 -1.50
N GLU A 35 -11.80 3.63 -2.82
CA GLU A 35 -11.50 2.41 -3.59
C GLU A 35 -10.19 1.76 -3.11
N GLY A 36 -9.18 2.58 -2.81
CA GLY A 36 -7.90 2.11 -2.28
C GLY A 36 -8.03 1.39 -0.94
N ARG A 37 -8.93 1.82 -0.06
CA ARG A 37 -9.20 1.15 1.22
C ARG A 37 -9.86 -0.21 1.04
N ARG A 38 -10.82 -0.32 0.12
CA ARG A 38 -11.48 -1.61 -0.21
C ARG A 38 -10.46 -2.61 -0.76
N GLU A 39 -9.63 -2.16 -1.69
CA GLU A 39 -8.58 -3.00 -2.27
C GLU A 39 -7.49 -3.36 -1.27
N LEU A 40 -7.15 -2.45 -0.36
CA LEU A 40 -6.23 -2.73 0.75
C LEU A 40 -6.77 -3.85 1.64
N ALA A 41 -8.07 -3.85 1.96
CA ALA A 41 -8.67 -4.90 2.78
C ALA A 41 -8.59 -6.27 2.11
N VAL A 42 -8.93 -6.36 0.82
CA VAL A 42 -8.83 -7.62 0.04
C VAL A 42 -7.38 -8.13 0.00
N ARG A 43 -6.43 -7.23 -0.26
CA ARG A 43 -5.01 -7.58 -0.34
C ARG A 43 -4.43 -8.00 1.01
N ARG A 44 -4.89 -7.40 2.10
CA ARG A 44 -4.51 -7.77 3.46
C ARG A 44 -4.88 -9.22 3.75
N VAL A 45 -6.11 -9.62 3.45
CA VAL A 45 -6.56 -11.02 3.67
C VAL A 45 -5.69 -12.00 2.88
N ARG A 46 -5.40 -11.68 1.61
CA ARG A 46 -4.51 -12.53 0.80
C ARG A 46 -3.09 -12.61 1.40
N TRP A 47 -2.56 -11.47 1.85
CA TRP A 47 -1.25 -11.40 2.48
C TRP A 47 -1.18 -12.24 3.75
N GLU A 48 -2.18 -12.13 4.63
CA GLU A 48 -2.29 -12.92 5.86
C GLU A 48 -2.31 -14.42 5.57
N GLY A 49 -3.04 -14.85 4.53
CA GLY A 49 -3.02 -16.25 4.09
C GLY A 49 -1.65 -16.72 3.58
N SER A 50 -0.93 -15.87 2.85
CA SER A 50 0.44 -16.18 2.39
C SER A 50 1.42 -16.29 3.55
N VAL A 51 1.37 -15.37 4.51
CA VAL A 51 2.21 -15.41 5.72
C VAL A 51 1.91 -16.68 6.51
N TRP A 52 0.64 -16.96 6.76
CA TRP A 52 0.22 -18.18 7.47
C TRP A 52 0.74 -19.46 6.81
N ALA A 53 0.69 -19.54 5.48
CA ALA A 53 1.19 -20.71 4.76
C ALA A 53 2.71 -20.89 4.90
N VAL A 54 3.47 -19.79 4.87
CA VAL A 54 4.92 -19.82 5.06
C VAL A 54 5.24 -20.23 6.50
N ASP A 55 4.57 -19.64 7.49
CA ASP A 55 4.77 -19.96 8.91
C ASP A 55 4.54 -21.46 9.17
N ARG A 56 3.48 -22.04 8.59
CA ARG A 56 3.20 -23.49 8.70
C ARG A 56 4.29 -24.38 8.13
N ILE A 57 4.98 -23.94 7.08
CA ILE A 57 6.10 -24.69 6.49
C ILE A 57 7.33 -24.59 7.40
N LEU A 58 7.59 -23.41 7.94
CA LEU A 58 8.71 -23.19 8.87
C LEU A 58 8.53 -24.01 10.16
N ASP A 59 7.34 -24.01 10.74
CA ASP A 59 7.01 -24.78 11.96
C ASP A 59 7.07 -26.30 11.76
N ALA A 60 6.84 -26.79 10.54
CA ALA A 60 6.89 -28.21 10.22
C ALA A 60 8.33 -28.72 9.95
N GLY A 61 9.29 -27.80 9.82
CA GLY A 61 10.71 -28.09 9.62
C GLY A 61 11.53 -28.16 10.92
N GLU A 62 10.93 -27.82 12.06
CA GLU A 62 11.43 -28.10 13.42
C GLU A 62 10.92 -29.46 13.93
#